data_AF-A0A2E4H5J9-F1
#
_entry.id   AF-A0A2E4H5J9-F1
#
_cell.length_a   1.000
_cell.length_b   1.000
_cell.length_c   1.000
_cell.angle_alpha   90.00
_cell.angle_beta   90.00
_cell.angle_gamma   90.00
#
_symmetry.space_group_name_H-M   'P 1'
#
loop_
_entity.id
_entity.type
_entity.pdbx_description
1 polymer ?
#
loop_
_entity_poly.entity_id
_entity_poly.type
_entity_poly.pdbx_seq_one_letter_code
_entity_poly.pdbx_strand_id
1 'polypeptide(L)' 'MRPTLPLFAYPIVRADYFLIFFPPLMEALATGRISVAQTAQRILHKAKDSNTGQVHGSALAKQVLQEELADIIK' A
#
# COMPACT_ATOMS: atom_id res chain seq x y z
N MET A 1 -20.01 29.65 13.42
CA MET A 1 -20.23 29.80 11.97
C MET A 1 -19.03 29.23 11.22
N ARG A 2 -19.21 28.12 10.50
CA ARG A 2 -18.31 27.61 9.46
C ARG A 2 -19.10 27.64 8.14
N PRO A 3 -18.48 27.98 7.01
CA PRO A 3 -19.20 28.08 5.74
C PRO A 3 -19.69 26.69 5.30
N THR A 4 -20.97 26.63 4.94
CA THR A 4 -21.64 25.49 4.33
C THR A 4 -21.17 25.36 2.88
N LEU A 5 -20.38 24.33 2.58
CA LEU A 5 -20.12 23.90 1.20
C LEU A 5 -21.37 23.18 0.66
N PRO A 6 -21.80 23.43 -0.59
CA PRO A 6 -23.06 22.89 -1.10
C PRO A 6 -22.95 21.38 -1.29
N LEU A 7 -23.97 20.66 -0.84
CA LEU A 7 -24.25 19.28 -1.23
C LEU A 7 -24.62 19.25 -2.73
N PHE A 8 -23.63 19.32 -3.61
CA PHE A 8 -23.82 18.83 -4.97
C PHE A 8 -23.49 17.34 -4.97
N ALA A 9 -24.54 16.54 -5.14
CA ALA A 9 -24.49 15.10 -5.22
C ALA A 9 -23.46 14.67 -6.28
N TYR A 10 -22.42 13.94 -5.87
CA TYR A 10 -21.66 13.12 -6.79
C TYR A 10 -22.33 11.75 -6.85
N PRO A 11 -23.01 11.42 -7.96
CA PRO A 11 -23.59 10.10 -8.13
C PRO A 11 -22.46 9.13 -8.49
N ILE A 12 -22.50 7.95 -7.87
CA ILE A 12 -21.89 6.71 -8.38
C ILE A 12 -20.35 6.68 -8.29
N VAL A 13 -19.85 6.18 -7.15
CA VAL A 13 -18.46 5.73 -7.00
C VAL A 13 -18.26 4.48 -7.85
N ARG A 14 -17.89 4.65 -9.11
CA ARG A 14 -17.40 3.59 -10.01
C ARG A 14 -15.88 3.46 -9.87
N ALA A 15 -15.38 2.28 -10.19
CA ALA A 15 -13.98 1.82 -10.09
C ALA A 15 -12.93 2.65 -10.86
N ASP A 16 -13.31 3.79 -11.43
CA ASP A 16 -12.52 4.58 -12.39
C ASP A 16 -11.49 5.50 -11.70
N TYR A 17 -11.54 5.66 -10.37
CA TYR A 17 -10.58 6.51 -9.62
C TYR A 17 -9.23 5.85 -9.33
N PHE A 18 -9.09 4.53 -9.54
CA PHE A 18 -7.82 3.83 -9.33
C PHE A 18 -6.70 4.40 -10.23
N LEU A 19 -7.03 4.72 -11.48
CA LEU A 19 -6.08 5.30 -12.45
C LEU A 19 -5.75 6.77 -12.20
N ILE A 20 -6.55 7.49 -11.40
CA ILE A 20 -6.32 8.90 -11.07
C ILE A 20 -5.38 9.02 -9.86
N PHE A 21 -5.48 8.10 -8.89
CA PHE A 21 -4.65 8.11 -7.68
C PHE A 21 -3.36 7.29 -7.79
N PHE A 22 -3.32 6.28 -8.66
CA PHE A 22 -2.13 5.47 -8.95
C PHE A 22 -1.95 5.36 -10.47
N PRO A 23 -1.38 6.38 -11.13
CA PRO A 23 -0.98 6.22 -12.52
C PRO A 23 -0.01 5.02 -12.62
N PRO A 24 -0.05 4.24 -13.72
CA PRO A 24 0.92 3.18 -13.95
C PRO A 24 2.33 3.77 -13.87
N LEU A 25 3.11 3.33 -12.88
CA LEU A 25 4.48 3.76 -12.66
C LEU A 25 5.42 2.96 -13.58
N MET A 26 6.37 3.64 -14.22
CA MET A 26 7.47 2.97 -14.91
C MET A 26 8.57 2.69 -13.91
N GLU A 27 8.52 1.51 -13.30
CA GLU A 27 9.47 1.12 -12.28
C GLU A 27 10.86 0.77 -12.85
N ALA A 28 11.89 1.04 -12.07
CA ALA A 28 13.27 0.69 -12.37
C ALA A 28 13.87 -0.15 -11.24
N LEU A 29 15.07 -0.68 -11.47
CA LEU A 29 15.79 -1.50 -10.49
C LEU A 29 15.94 -0.79 -9.12
N ALA A 30 16.08 0.54 -9.11
CA ALA A 30 16.18 1.34 -7.89
C ALA A 30 14.94 1.20 -6.98
N THR A 31 13.73 1.11 -7.56
CA THR A 31 12.49 0.90 -6.80
C THR A 31 12.51 -0.46 -6.12
N GLY A 32 12.90 -1.52 -6.83
CA GLY A 32 13.06 -2.84 -6.24
C GLY A 32 14.05 -2.83 -5.06
N ARG A 33 15.19 -2.15 -5.21
CA ARG A 33 16.21 -2.04 -4.16
C ARG A 33 15.70 -1.31 -2.91
N ILE A 34 15.05 -0.17 -3.06
CA ILE A 34 14.58 0.60 -1.90
C ILE A 34 13.45 -0.12 -1.16
N SER A 35 12.54 -0.80 -1.87
CA SER A 35 11.45 -1.59 -1.27
C SER A 35 11.98 -2.77 -0.44
N VAL A 36 12.99 -3.48 -0.95
CA VAL A 36 13.66 -4.57 -0.21
C VAL A 36 14.39 -4.03 1.02
N ALA A 37 15.15 -2.93 0.88
CA ALA A 37 15.89 -2.33 1.98
C ALA A 37 14.97 -1.86 3.12
N GLN A 38 13.85 -1.21 2.78
CA GLN A 38 12.87 -0.75 3.76
C GLN A 38 12.21 -1.92 4.50
N THR A 39 11.86 -2.98 3.78
CA THR A 39 11.29 -4.20 4.37
C THR A 39 12.28 -4.86 5.33
N ALA A 40 13.54 -5.00 4.91
CA ALA A 40 14.60 -5.56 5.75
C ALA A 40 14.81 -4.72 7.01
N GLN A 41 14.87 -3.39 6.89
CA GLN A 41 15.01 -2.48 8.03
C GLN A 41 13.87 -2.66 9.04
N ARG A 42 12.61 -2.72 8.57
CA ARG A 42 11.45 -2.93 9.45
C ARG A 42 11.52 -4.25 10.21
N ILE A 43 11.95 -5.33 9.55
CA ILE A 43 12.12 -6.64 10.17
C ILE A 43 13.26 -6.61 11.21
N LEU A 44 14.43 -6.06 10.85
CA LEU A 44 15.59 -5.99 11.75
C LEU A 44 15.29 -5.19 13.03
N HIS A 45 14.55 -4.09 12.89
CA HIS A 45 14.20 -3.21 14.01
C HIS A 45 12.88 -3.58 14.70
N LYS A 46 12.22 -4.69 14.29
CA LYS A 46 10.93 -5.11 14.85
C LYS A 46 9.91 -3.97 14.87
N ALA A 47 9.86 -3.20 13.78
CA ALA A 47 8.97 -2.06 13.66
C ALA A 47 7.52 -2.53 13.87
N LYS A 48 6.75 -1.78 14.66
CA LYS A 48 5.31 -2.06 14.83
C LYS A 48 4.53 -1.28 13.80
N ASP A 49 3.60 -1.97 13.15
CA ASP A 49 2.59 -1.30 12.34
C ASP A 49 1.67 -0.46 13.24
N SER A 50 1.42 0.79 12.85
CA SER A 50 0.65 1.74 13.66
C SER A 50 -0.83 1.43 13.69
N ASN A 51 -1.34 0.70 12.69
CA ASN A 51 -2.77 0.45 12.54
C ASN A 51 -3.19 -0.88 13.19
N THR A 52 -2.36 -1.90 13.05
CA THR A 52 -2.62 -3.27 13.52
C THR A 52 -1.84 -3.64 14.78
N GLY A 53 -0.81 -2.88 15.13
CA GLY A 53 0.10 -3.19 16.23
C GLY A 53 1.03 -4.39 15.96
N GLN A 54 0.94 -5.01 14.79
CA GLN A 54 1.76 -6.17 14.43
C GLN A 54 3.23 -5.79 14.30
N VAL A 55 4.10 -6.65 14.82
CA VAL A 55 5.55 -6.50 14.69
C VAL A 55 5.98 -7.09 13.35
N HIS A 56 6.70 -6.31 12.55
CA HIS A 56 7.28 -6.79 11.29
C HIS A 56 8.33 -7.86 11.59
N GLY A 57 8.12 -9.05 11.02
CA GLY A 57 8.99 -10.21 11.19
C GLY A 57 9.03 -11.09 9.95
N SER A 58 9.92 -12.08 9.93
CA SER A 58 10.12 -12.95 8.77
C SER A 58 8.89 -13.81 8.44
N ALA A 59 8.12 -14.23 9.46
CA ALA A 59 6.89 -14.98 9.25
C ALA A 59 5.84 -14.15 8.50
N LEU A 60 5.60 -12.91 8.95
CA LEU A 60 4.69 -11.97 8.31
C LEU A 60 5.15 -11.65 6.88
N ALA A 61 6.45 -11.40 6.67
CA ALA A 61 6.99 -11.10 5.35
C ALA A 61 6.79 -12.26 4.36
N LYS A 62 6.95 -13.52 4.81
CA LYS A 62 6.68 -14.71 3.97
C LYS A 62 5.21 -14.85 3.62
N GLN A 63 4.32 -14.59 4.59
CA GLN A 63 2.88 -14.64 4.37
C GLN A 63 2.47 -13.63 3.29
N VAL A 64 2.83 -12.35 3.48
CA VAL A 64 2.51 -11.28 2.51
C VAL A 64 3.11 -11.58 1.14
N LEU A 65 4.35 -12.08 1.07
CA LEU A 65 4.95 -12.47 -0.21
C LEU A 65 4.13 -13.53 -0.96
N GLN A 66 3.56 -14.51 -0.26
CA GLN A 66 2.71 -15.53 -0.88
C GLN A 66 1.38 -14.97 -1.36
N GLU A 67 0.76 -14.07 -0.57
CA GLU A 67 -0.49 -13.39 -0.91
C GLU A 67 -0.32 -12.52 -2.17
N GLU A 68 0.71 -11.68 -2.20
CA GLU A 68 1.00 -10.80 -3.35
C GLU A 68 1.41 -11.58 -4.60
N LEU A 69 2.19 -12.66 -4.45
CA LEU A 69 2.56 -13.51 -5.59
C LEU A 69 1.34 -14.22 -6.18
N ALA A 70 0.40 -14.65 -5.33
CA ALA A 70 -0.86 -15.23 -5.80
C ALA A 70 -1.75 -14.21 -6.52
N ASP A 71 -1.68 -12.93 -6.15
CA ASP A 71 -2.41 -11.86 -6.83
C ASP A 71 -1.77 -11.51 -8.18
N ILE A 72 -0.43 -11.43 -8.24
CA ILE A 72 0.32 -11.13 -9.47
C ILE A 72 0.13 -12.19 -10.56
N ILE A 73 -0.04 -13.46 -10.18
CA ILE A 73 -0.16 -14.58 -11.14
C ILE A 73 -1.59 -14.74 -11.69
N LYS A 74 -2.62 -14.19 -11.04
CA LYS A 74 -4.01 -14.27 -11.51
C LYS A 74 -4.25 -13.49 -12.79
#